data_AF-A0A1G9EGB5-F1
#
_entry.id   AF-A0A1G9EGB5-F1
#
_cell.length_a   1.000
_cell.length_b   1.000
_cell.length_c   1.000
_cell.angle_alpha   90.00
_cell.angle_beta   90.00
_cell.angle_gamma   90.00
#
_symmetry.space_group_name_H-M   'P 1'
#
loop_
_entity.id
_entity.type
_entity.pdbx_description
1 polymer ?
#
loop_
_entity_poly.entity_id
_entity_poly.type
_entity_poly.pdbx_seq_one_letter_code
_entity_poly.pdbx_strand_id
1 'polypeptide(L)'
;MRLPGPRGHMSSALVSALRLPPPPQPALLVSGGTREAWQDDDLQLSLWICYELRMRGFDDVATGWEDHPALAQFHAALETRWETALRSLTEVTSPVALSDEGLSELRGHHAFWQPRREMRSVLRDIQGDAYGTRSERTHSVLFTVTLRDLDPFSGVDEMPAPTLALANALSLFGLHRRLVGALVGFLTAVDTIGGDPFAQLLPVQCPPEDVRLGFTACHELHARLTQHVHASLQAGRTSLRCRRPPVSSRVNVGC
;
A
#
# COMPACT_ATOMS: atom_id res chain seq x y z
N MET A 1 5.59 -5.23 -17.68
CA MET A 1 4.98 -3.89 -17.50
C MET A 1 6.07 -2.85 -17.74
N ARG A 2 5.76 -1.68 -18.30
CA ARG A 2 6.73 -0.57 -18.45
C ARG A 2 6.76 0.33 -17.22
N LEU A 3 7.88 1.02 -17.02
CA LEU A 3 8.03 2.04 -15.98
C LEU A 3 6.96 3.14 -16.14
N PRO A 4 6.36 3.59 -15.02
CA PRO A 4 5.35 4.63 -15.05
C PRO A 4 5.94 6.02 -15.29
N GLY A 5 5.07 6.97 -15.63
CA GLY A 5 5.40 8.39 -15.71
C GLY A 5 5.78 8.96 -14.34
N PRO A 6 6.89 9.71 -14.23
CA PRO A 6 7.34 10.26 -12.95
C PRO A 6 6.40 11.35 -12.42
N ARG A 7 6.36 11.49 -11.10
CA ARG A 7 5.48 12.43 -10.36
C ARG A 7 6.22 13.49 -9.55
N GLY A 8 7.55 13.45 -9.55
CA GLY A 8 8.41 14.44 -8.91
C GLY A 8 9.88 14.16 -9.17
N HIS A 9 10.75 14.79 -8.39
CA HIS A 9 12.19 14.74 -8.60
C HIS A 9 12.77 13.34 -8.34
N MET A 10 12.30 12.63 -7.32
CA MET A 10 12.80 11.30 -6.97
C MET A 10 12.42 10.27 -8.03
N SER A 11 11.14 10.21 -8.39
CA SER A 11 10.64 9.31 -9.43
C SER A 11 11.21 9.66 -10.80
N SER A 12 11.43 10.94 -11.12
CA SER A 12 12.09 11.35 -12.37
C SER A 12 13.53 10.87 -12.44
N ALA A 13 14.30 11.03 -11.36
CA ALA A 13 15.68 10.55 -11.30
C ALA A 13 15.72 9.02 -11.39
N LEU A 14 14.85 8.34 -10.65
CA LEU A 14 14.74 6.88 -10.63
C LEU A 14 14.40 6.31 -12.02
N VAL A 15 13.31 6.76 -12.63
CA VAL A 15 12.88 6.30 -13.96
C VAL A 15 13.93 6.58 -15.03
N SER A 16 14.58 7.75 -14.99
CA SER A 16 15.64 8.08 -15.95
C SER A 16 16.87 7.19 -15.76
N ALA A 17 17.27 6.91 -14.52
CA ALA A 17 18.42 6.06 -14.22
C ALA A 17 18.17 4.61 -14.64
N LEU A 18 16.99 4.07 -14.34
CA LEU A 18 16.65 2.67 -14.58
C LEU A 18 16.62 2.27 -16.06
N ARG A 19 16.39 3.22 -16.97
CA ARG A 19 16.38 2.98 -18.43
C ARG A 19 17.77 2.83 -19.03
N LEU A 20 18.82 3.15 -18.28
CA LEU A 20 20.21 3.05 -18.70
C LEU A 20 20.94 2.03 -17.81
N PRO A 21 22.01 1.37 -18.33
CA PRO A 21 22.87 0.55 -17.49
C PRO A 21 23.37 1.36 -16.28
N PRO A 22 23.41 0.77 -15.07
CA PRO A 22 23.75 1.52 -13.87
C PRO A 22 25.18 2.08 -13.97
N PRO A 23 25.37 3.40 -13.81
CA PRO A 23 26.70 3.97 -13.66
C PRO A 23 27.29 3.57 -12.29
N PRO A 24 28.62 3.70 -12.08
CA PRO A 24 29.24 3.37 -10.80
C PRO A 24 28.65 4.12 -9.59
N GLN A 25 28.16 5.34 -9.81
CA GLN A 25 27.55 6.20 -8.79
C GLN A 25 26.30 6.89 -9.37
N PRO A 26 25.12 6.23 -9.33
CA PRO A 26 23.89 6.85 -9.80
C PRO A 26 23.41 7.90 -8.79
N ALA A 27 22.92 9.03 -9.31
CA ALA A 27 22.42 10.13 -8.50
C ALA A 27 20.97 9.89 -8.02
N LEU A 28 20.77 8.87 -7.18
CA LEU A 28 19.49 8.59 -6.54
C LEU A 28 19.48 9.19 -5.13
N LEU A 29 18.67 10.22 -4.93
CA LEU A 29 18.59 10.95 -3.65
C LEU A 29 17.15 10.98 -3.14
N VAL A 30 16.99 10.72 -1.84
CA VAL A 30 15.69 10.84 -1.16
C VAL A 30 15.51 12.27 -0.66
N SER A 31 14.39 12.88 -1.04
CA SER A 31 13.95 14.16 -0.49
C SER A 31 13.05 13.94 0.72
N GLY A 32 13.09 14.86 1.69
CA GLY A 32 12.16 14.89 2.82
C GLY A 32 10.72 15.26 2.42
N GLY A 33 10.54 15.84 1.23
CA GLY A 33 9.24 16.32 0.74
C GLY A 33 8.67 17.46 1.61
N THR A 34 7.55 18.04 1.16
CA THR A 34 6.80 19.07 1.93
C THR A 34 5.38 18.62 2.29
N ARG A 35 4.95 17.47 1.79
CA ARG A 35 3.64 16.87 2.06
C ARG A 35 3.77 15.74 3.07
N GLU A 36 2.64 15.41 3.68
CA GLU A 36 2.50 14.16 4.42
C GLU A 36 2.84 12.98 3.51
N ALA A 37 3.56 12.00 4.04
CA ALA A 37 4.15 10.94 3.23
C ALA A 37 3.10 10.15 2.41
N TRP A 38 1.89 9.96 2.94
CA TRP A 38 0.80 9.25 2.25
C TRP A 38 0.14 10.07 1.13
N GLN A 39 0.35 11.39 1.09
CA GLN A 39 -0.08 12.30 0.02
C GLN A 39 1.07 12.69 -0.94
N ASP A 40 2.29 12.23 -0.66
CA ASP A 40 3.46 12.51 -1.47
C ASP A 40 3.50 11.54 -2.66
N ASP A 41 2.94 11.98 -3.78
CA ASP A 41 2.90 11.24 -5.05
C ASP A 41 4.31 10.78 -5.51
N ASP A 42 5.34 11.57 -5.24
CA ASP A 42 6.72 11.26 -5.66
C ASP A 42 7.33 10.16 -4.78
N LEU A 43 7.13 10.25 -3.46
CA LEU A 43 7.53 9.20 -2.51
C LEU A 43 6.81 7.89 -2.82
N GLN A 44 5.49 7.91 -2.91
CA GLN A 44 4.69 6.69 -3.03
C GLN A 44 4.90 6.00 -4.38
N LEU A 45 5.08 6.75 -5.46
CA LEU A 45 5.45 6.16 -6.75
C LEU A 45 6.86 5.59 -6.73
N SER A 46 7.84 6.28 -6.13
CA SER A 46 9.22 5.80 -6.06
C SER A 46 9.32 4.50 -5.25
N LEU A 47 8.62 4.40 -4.11
CA LEU A 47 8.51 3.18 -3.32
C LEU A 47 7.88 2.05 -4.12
N TRP A 48 6.77 2.33 -4.79
CA TRP A 48 6.06 1.32 -5.58
C TRP A 48 6.94 0.76 -6.70
N ILE A 49 7.68 1.63 -7.42
CA ILE A 49 8.66 1.19 -8.43
C ILE A 49 9.72 0.29 -7.82
N CYS A 50 10.29 0.65 -6.65
CA CYS A 50 11.29 -0.17 -5.98
C CYS A 50 10.75 -1.53 -5.53
N TYR A 51 9.50 -1.60 -5.04
CA TYR A 51 8.86 -2.85 -4.68
C TYR A 51 8.57 -3.73 -5.90
N GLU A 52 8.01 -3.17 -6.98
CA GLU A 52 7.74 -3.92 -8.21
C GLU A 52 9.02 -4.42 -8.87
N LEU A 53 10.10 -3.63 -8.87
CA LEU A 53 11.42 -4.08 -9.32
C LEU A 53 11.88 -5.34 -8.58
N ARG A 54 11.69 -5.38 -7.26
CA ARG A 54 12.09 -6.51 -6.41
C ARG A 54 11.23 -7.75 -6.62
N MET A 55 9.95 -7.57 -6.98
CA MET A 55 8.97 -8.66 -7.02
C MET A 55 8.74 -9.22 -8.42
N ARG A 56 8.79 -8.37 -9.46
CA ARG A 56 8.35 -8.70 -10.84
C ARG A 56 9.24 -8.11 -11.93
N GLY A 57 9.85 -6.95 -11.71
CA GLY A 57 10.63 -6.23 -12.71
C GLY A 57 9.78 -5.42 -13.71
N PHE A 58 10.44 -4.69 -14.61
CA PHE A 58 9.81 -3.93 -15.70
C PHE A 58 10.48 -4.23 -17.04
N ASP A 59 9.73 -4.11 -18.13
CA ASP A 59 10.16 -4.49 -19.49
C ASP A 59 11.20 -3.50 -20.08
N ASP A 60 11.22 -2.26 -19.59
CA ASP A 60 12.07 -1.16 -20.08
C ASP A 60 13.16 -0.74 -19.08
N VAL A 61 13.52 -1.62 -18.15
CA VAL A 61 14.64 -1.44 -17.21
C VAL A 61 15.89 -2.11 -17.78
N ALA A 62 17.03 -1.42 -17.69
CA ALA A 62 18.32 -1.96 -18.14
C ALA A 62 18.83 -3.06 -17.19
N THR A 63 19.56 -4.03 -17.75
CA THR A 63 20.18 -5.11 -16.97
C THR A 63 21.25 -4.57 -16.00
N GLY A 64 21.42 -5.22 -14.85
CA GLY A 64 22.48 -4.92 -13.88
C GLY A 64 22.03 -4.08 -12.67
N TRP A 65 20.79 -3.59 -12.66
CA TRP A 65 20.23 -2.88 -11.50
C TRP A 65 19.89 -3.79 -10.31
N GLU A 66 19.61 -5.08 -10.56
CA GLU A 66 19.17 -6.05 -9.54
C GLU A 66 20.14 -6.16 -8.35
N ASP A 67 21.44 -6.16 -8.63
CA ASP A 67 22.50 -6.26 -7.63
C ASP A 67 23.13 -4.91 -7.27
N HIS A 68 22.65 -3.80 -7.85
CA HIS A 68 23.31 -2.51 -7.70
C HIS A 68 23.03 -1.89 -6.33
N PRO A 69 24.05 -1.65 -5.47
CA PRO A 69 23.86 -1.27 -4.07
C PRO A 69 23.17 0.08 -3.90
N ALA A 70 23.35 1.01 -4.84
CA ALA A 70 22.71 2.32 -4.77
C ALA A 70 21.17 2.23 -4.87
N LEU A 71 20.63 1.25 -5.60
CA LEU A 71 19.17 1.05 -5.68
C LEU A 71 18.64 0.52 -4.35
N ALA A 72 19.35 -0.44 -3.73
CA ALA A 72 19.00 -0.94 -2.40
C ALA A 72 19.08 0.14 -1.32
N GLN A 73 20.11 1.00 -1.35
CA GLN A 73 20.26 2.13 -0.43
C GLN A 73 19.15 3.16 -0.61
N PHE A 74 18.84 3.52 -1.86
CA PHE A 74 17.75 4.43 -2.17
C PHE A 74 16.41 3.88 -1.67
N HIS A 75 16.12 2.60 -1.94
CA HIS A 75 14.92 1.94 -1.45
C HIS A 75 14.85 1.94 0.09
N ALA A 76 15.91 1.56 0.79
CA ALA A 76 15.95 1.55 2.25
C ALA A 76 15.72 2.94 2.86
N ALA A 77 16.23 4.01 2.22
CA ALA A 77 15.99 5.37 2.65
C ALA A 77 14.52 5.80 2.45
N LEU A 78 13.89 5.41 1.34
CA LEU A 78 12.46 5.62 1.13
C LEU A 78 11.62 4.84 2.15
N GLU A 79 11.95 3.58 2.43
CA GLU A 79 11.26 2.75 3.42
C GLU A 79 11.40 3.33 4.83
N THR A 80 12.58 3.84 5.17
CA THR A 80 12.79 4.51 6.46
C THR A 80 11.88 5.72 6.60
N ARG A 81 11.83 6.59 5.58
CA ARG A 81 10.93 7.75 5.55
C ARG A 81 9.47 7.32 5.66
N TRP A 82 9.08 6.24 4.97
CA TRP A 82 7.72 5.74 4.98
C TRP A 82 7.31 5.13 6.32
N GLU A 83 8.16 4.29 6.90
CA GLU A 83 7.90 3.69 8.20
C GLU A 83 7.81 4.75 9.30
N THR A 84 8.70 5.75 9.30
CA THR A 84 8.60 6.87 10.25
C THR A 84 7.24 7.55 10.15
N ALA A 85 6.74 7.78 8.93
CA ALA A 85 5.42 8.36 8.74
C ALA A 85 4.30 7.43 9.24
N LEU A 86 4.35 6.13 8.93
CA LEU A 86 3.37 5.16 9.44
C LEU A 86 3.33 5.11 10.97
N ARG A 87 4.49 5.18 11.63
CA ARG A 87 4.59 5.20 13.10
C ARG A 87 4.07 6.50 13.72
N SER A 88 4.00 7.59 12.95
CA SER A 88 3.40 8.84 13.39
C SER A 88 1.87 8.88 13.27
N LEU A 89 1.26 7.89 12.60
CA LEU A 89 -0.19 7.77 12.53
C LEU A 89 -0.74 7.44 13.91
N THR A 90 -1.64 8.29 14.40
CA THR A 90 -2.23 8.19 15.74
C THR A 90 -3.75 8.08 15.73
N GLU A 91 -4.40 8.31 14.58
CA GLU A 91 -5.83 8.09 14.41
C GLU A 91 -6.13 6.58 14.36
N VAL A 92 -6.53 6.04 15.50
CA VAL A 92 -6.97 4.66 15.63
C VAL A 92 -8.49 4.63 15.49
N THR A 93 -9.01 3.83 14.56
CA THR A 93 -10.40 3.40 14.67
C THR A 93 -10.47 2.41 15.83
N SER A 94 -11.08 2.81 16.95
CA SER A 94 -11.28 1.89 18.06
C SER A 94 -12.25 0.79 17.62
N PRO A 95 -11.93 -0.50 17.86
CA PRO A 95 -12.88 -1.58 17.63
C PRO A 95 -14.17 -1.29 18.40
N VAL A 96 -15.32 -1.51 17.77
CA VAL A 96 -16.58 -1.47 18.49
C VAL A 96 -16.57 -2.60 19.52
N ALA A 97 -16.74 -2.25 20.79
CA ALA A 97 -16.96 -3.25 21.83
C ALA A 97 -18.27 -3.97 21.52
N LEU A 98 -18.20 -5.26 21.21
CA LEU A 98 -19.39 -6.08 21.03
C LEU A 98 -19.99 -6.42 22.39
N SER A 99 -21.32 -6.41 22.48
CA SER A 99 -22.02 -6.97 23.64
C SER A 99 -21.84 -8.50 23.68
N ASP A 100 -22.18 -9.12 24.81
CA ASP A 100 -22.18 -10.59 24.93
C ASP A 100 -23.11 -11.24 23.89
N GLU A 101 -24.23 -10.60 23.54
CA GLU A 101 -25.11 -11.03 22.44
C GLU A 101 -24.40 -10.93 21.09
N GLY A 102 -23.72 -9.82 20.79
CA GLY A 102 -22.97 -9.65 19.54
C GLY A 102 -21.83 -10.65 19.41
N LEU A 103 -21.14 -10.96 20.52
CA LEU A 103 -20.14 -12.02 20.57
C LEU A 103 -20.75 -13.41 20.36
N SER A 104 -21.94 -13.66 20.90
CA SER A 104 -22.66 -14.93 20.75
C SER A 104 -23.14 -15.15 19.31
N GLU A 105 -23.69 -14.12 18.67
CA GLU A 105 -24.11 -14.13 17.26
C GLU A 105 -22.92 -14.38 16.34
N LEU A 106 -21.81 -13.69 16.58
CA LEU A 106 -20.56 -13.86 15.82
C LEU A 106 -20.00 -15.28 15.95
N ARG A 107 -20.07 -15.88 17.13
CA ARG A 107 -19.67 -17.29 17.37
C ARG A 107 -20.62 -18.30 16.70
N GLY A 108 -21.89 -17.93 16.48
CA GLY A 108 -22.91 -18.75 15.81
C GLY A 108 -22.71 -18.88 14.29
N HIS A 109 -21.96 -17.97 13.67
CA HIS A 109 -21.50 -18.10 12.28
C HIS A 109 -20.33 -19.10 12.20
N HIS A 110 -20.66 -20.38 12.37
CA HIS A 110 -19.76 -21.55 12.49
C HIS A 110 -18.72 -21.76 11.37
N ALA A 111 -18.72 -20.97 10.29
CA ALA A 111 -17.74 -21.10 9.21
C ALA A 111 -16.33 -20.59 9.59
N PHE A 112 -16.23 -19.69 10.58
CA PHE A 112 -15.03 -18.87 10.79
C PHE A 112 -14.22 -19.19 12.06
N TRP A 113 -14.75 -19.98 13.00
CA TRP A 113 -14.22 -20.05 14.37
C TRP A 113 -13.32 -21.25 14.69
N GLN A 114 -12.97 -22.13 13.76
CA GLN A 114 -11.97 -23.16 14.08
C GLN A 114 -10.58 -22.54 14.05
N PRO A 115 -9.82 -22.48 15.18
CA PRO A 115 -8.43 -22.09 15.15
C PRO A 115 -7.66 -23.20 14.42
N ARG A 116 -7.52 -23.06 13.11
CA ARG A 116 -6.75 -24.01 12.31
C ARG A 116 -5.29 -23.55 12.33
N ARG A 117 -4.55 -24.12 13.29
CA ARG A 117 -3.07 -24.23 13.31
C ARG A 117 -2.28 -22.93 13.52
N GLU A 118 -0.96 -23.11 13.64
CA GLU A 118 0.07 -22.07 13.69
C GLU A 118 -0.18 -20.95 12.66
N MET A 119 0.23 -19.69 12.95
CA MET A 119 0.12 -18.50 12.08
C MET A 119 0.45 -18.77 10.59
N ARG A 120 1.41 -19.66 10.33
CA ARG A 120 1.80 -20.07 8.97
C ARG A 120 0.69 -20.76 8.19
N SER A 121 -0.20 -21.49 8.86
CA SER A 121 -1.36 -22.12 8.23
C SER A 121 -2.42 -21.08 7.89
N VAL A 122 -2.71 -20.16 8.81
CA VAL A 122 -3.70 -19.09 8.60
C VAL A 122 -3.28 -18.19 7.44
N LEU A 123 -2.03 -17.73 7.40
CA LEU A 123 -1.53 -16.91 6.28
C LEU A 123 -1.56 -17.68 4.94
N ARG A 124 -1.34 -18.99 4.97
CA ARG A 124 -1.43 -19.84 3.77
C ARG A 124 -2.87 -20.00 3.30
N ASP A 125 -3.82 -20.10 4.22
CA ASP A 125 -5.23 -20.23 3.90
C ASP A 125 -5.75 -18.90 3.31
N ILE A 126 -5.43 -17.75 3.92
CA ILE A 126 -5.71 -16.40 3.37
C ILE A 126 -5.10 -16.26 1.96
N GLN A 127 -3.83 -16.66 1.80
CA GLN A 127 -3.19 -16.63 0.49
C GLN A 127 -3.87 -17.59 -0.50
N GLY A 128 -4.28 -18.77 -0.05
CA GLY A 128 -4.98 -19.77 -0.84
C GLY A 128 -6.33 -19.28 -1.35
N ASP A 129 -7.07 -18.55 -0.51
CA ASP A 129 -8.36 -17.97 -0.87
C ASP A 129 -8.19 -16.76 -1.81
N ALA A 130 -7.21 -15.88 -1.52
CA ALA A 130 -6.96 -14.71 -2.36
C ALA A 130 -6.41 -15.05 -3.75
N TYR A 131 -5.48 -16.02 -3.82
CA TYR A 131 -4.78 -16.39 -5.04
C TYR A 131 -5.41 -17.60 -5.76
N GLY A 132 -6.28 -18.35 -5.09
CA GLY A 132 -6.96 -19.54 -5.61
C GLY A 132 -6.02 -20.75 -5.76
N THR A 133 -6.55 -21.96 -5.58
CA THR A 133 -5.89 -23.21 -6.02
C THR A 133 -6.16 -23.53 -7.50
N ARG A 134 -7.10 -22.81 -8.13
CA ARG A 134 -7.48 -22.88 -9.56
C ARG A 134 -7.62 -21.46 -10.11
N SER A 135 -7.04 -21.20 -11.28
CA SER A 135 -6.84 -19.85 -11.86
C SER A 135 -8.10 -19.02 -12.09
N GLU A 136 -9.27 -19.64 -12.22
CA GLU A 136 -10.52 -18.94 -12.57
C GLU A 136 -11.23 -18.28 -11.38
N ARG A 137 -10.81 -18.59 -10.14
CA ARG A 137 -11.40 -18.03 -8.90
C ARG A 137 -10.50 -17.06 -8.15
N THR A 138 -9.32 -16.77 -8.69
CA THR A 138 -8.41 -15.79 -8.08
C THR A 138 -9.09 -14.42 -7.99
N HIS A 139 -9.00 -13.75 -6.84
CA HIS A 139 -9.64 -12.45 -6.64
C HIS A 139 -9.22 -11.41 -7.69
N SER A 140 -7.98 -11.46 -8.19
CA SER A 140 -7.54 -10.57 -9.29
C SER A 140 -8.27 -10.84 -10.61
N VAL A 141 -8.62 -12.10 -10.91
CA VAL A 141 -9.40 -12.46 -12.10
C VAL A 141 -10.84 -12.01 -11.93
N LEU A 142 -11.45 -12.26 -10.77
CA LEU A 142 -12.81 -11.78 -10.48
C LEU A 142 -12.88 -10.25 -10.52
N PHE A 143 -11.89 -9.56 -9.96
CA PHE A 143 -11.77 -8.11 -10.04
C PHE A 143 -11.68 -7.64 -11.50
N THR A 144 -10.80 -8.26 -12.31
CA THR A 144 -10.66 -7.94 -13.74
C THR A 144 -11.96 -8.19 -14.52
N VAL A 145 -12.65 -9.29 -14.25
CA VAL A 145 -13.95 -9.60 -14.88
C VAL A 145 -15.01 -8.59 -14.48
N THR A 146 -15.10 -8.23 -13.20
CA THR A 146 -16.04 -7.22 -12.70
C THR A 146 -15.77 -5.85 -13.32
N LEU A 147 -14.49 -5.53 -13.49
CA LEU A 147 -14.05 -4.29 -14.10
C LEU A 147 -14.20 -4.26 -15.62
N ARG A 148 -14.39 -5.40 -16.30
CA ARG A 148 -14.39 -5.47 -17.77
C ARG A 148 -15.41 -4.53 -18.42
N ASP A 149 -16.58 -4.39 -17.79
CA ASP A 149 -17.69 -3.58 -18.32
C ASP A 149 -17.58 -2.09 -17.96
N LEU A 150 -16.59 -1.72 -17.14
CA LEU A 150 -16.37 -0.34 -16.66
C LEU A 150 -15.29 0.42 -17.44
N ASP A 151 -14.69 -0.19 -18.47
CA ASP A 151 -13.48 0.29 -19.18
C ASP A 151 -12.40 0.95 -18.28
N PRO A 152 -11.99 0.33 -17.16
CA PRO A 152 -11.06 0.96 -16.23
C PRO A 152 -9.64 0.68 -16.69
N PHE A 153 -9.19 1.35 -17.75
CA PHE A 153 -7.77 1.47 -18.04
C PHE A 153 -7.10 2.46 -17.07
N SER A 154 -7.18 2.19 -15.76
CA SER A 154 -6.38 2.92 -14.78
C SER A 154 -5.11 2.14 -14.51
N GLY A 155 -4.06 2.43 -15.28
CA GLY A 155 -2.71 1.99 -14.95
C GLY A 155 -2.21 2.66 -13.68
N VAL A 156 -1.05 2.23 -13.17
CA VAL A 156 -0.43 2.83 -11.98
C VAL A 156 -0.26 4.35 -12.14
N ASP A 157 -0.08 4.85 -13.37
CA ASP A 157 -0.02 6.26 -13.72
C ASP A 157 -1.22 7.08 -13.24
N GLU A 158 -2.39 6.46 -13.13
CA GLU A 158 -3.63 7.12 -12.69
C GLU A 158 -3.95 6.88 -11.21
N MET A 159 -3.19 6.03 -10.52
CA MET A 159 -3.41 5.72 -9.10
C MET A 159 -2.98 6.88 -8.21
N PRO A 160 -3.83 7.43 -7.33
CA PRO A 160 -3.44 8.53 -6.46
C PRO A 160 -2.49 8.05 -5.34
N ALA A 161 -1.72 8.98 -4.75
CA ALA A 161 -0.78 8.66 -3.69
C ALA A 161 -1.36 7.82 -2.53
N PRO A 162 -2.60 8.06 -2.02
CA PRO A 162 -3.17 7.25 -0.94
C PRO A 162 -3.38 5.78 -1.32
N THR A 163 -3.70 5.50 -2.59
CA THR A 163 -3.81 4.11 -3.09
C THR A 163 -2.45 3.42 -3.10
N LEU A 164 -1.42 4.10 -3.60
CA LEU A 164 -0.05 3.58 -3.59
C LEU A 164 0.47 3.42 -2.15
N ALA A 165 0.14 4.34 -1.25
CA ALA A 165 0.50 4.28 0.16
C ALA A 165 -0.03 3.01 0.84
N LEU A 166 -1.29 2.65 0.58
CA LEU A 166 -1.88 1.41 1.10
C LEU A 166 -1.13 0.17 0.60
N ALA A 167 -0.82 0.11 -0.70
CA ALA A 167 -0.07 -1.00 -1.30
C ALA A 167 1.39 -1.07 -0.81
N ASN A 168 2.03 0.09 -0.64
CA ASN A 168 3.41 0.20 -0.15
C ASN A 168 3.50 -0.17 1.34
N ALA A 169 2.49 0.14 2.16
CA ALA A 169 2.43 -0.32 3.55
C ALA A 169 2.38 -1.85 3.64
N LEU A 170 1.53 -2.50 2.84
CA LEU A 170 1.46 -3.95 2.77
C LEU A 170 2.80 -4.56 2.32
N SER A 171 3.44 -3.96 1.31
CA SER A 171 4.75 -4.40 0.81
C SER A 171 5.85 -4.27 1.87
N LEU A 172 5.91 -3.14 2.57
CA LEU A 172 6.83 -2.89 3.68
C LEU A 172 6.64 -3.96 4.78
N PHE A 173 5.41 -4.20 5.21
CA PHE A 173 5.15 -5.18 6.27
C PHE A 173 5.44 -6.62 5.83
N GLY A 174 5.15 -6.95 4.58
CA GLY A 174 5.38 -8.27 3.99
C GLY A 174 6.85 -8.62 3.76
N LEU A 175 7.69 -7.63 3.47
CA LEU A 175 9.11 -7.84 3.13
C LEU A 175 10.05 -7.78 4.34
N HIS A 176 9.60 -7.22 5.47
CA HIS A 176 10.43 -7.02 6.65
C HIS A 176 9.97 -7.88 7.81
N ARG A 177 10.75 -8.92 8.15
CA ARG A 177 10.43 -9.86 9.25
C ARG A 177 10.17 -9.17 10.61
N ARG A 178 10.80 -8.02 10.86
CA ARG A 178 10.59 -7.22 12.09
C ARG A 178 9.20 -6.57 12.15
N LEU A 179 8.49 -6.49 11.03
CA LEU A 179 7.17 -5.87 10.89
C LEU A 179 6.05 -6.90 10.71
N VAL A 180 6.30 -8.19 11.00
CA VAL A 180 5.28 -9.24 10.90
C VAL A 180 4.07 -8.94 11.79
N GLY A 181 4.27 -8.34 12.97
CA GLY A 181 3.14 -7.88 13.80
C GLY A 181 2.26 -6.86 13.08
N ALA A 182 2.87 -5.90 12.36
CA ALA A 182 2.17 -4.91 11.56
C ALA A 182 1.47 -5.53 10.34
N LEU A 183 2.08 -6.51 9.69
CA LEU A 183 1.42 -7.26 8.61
C LEU A 183 0.14 -7.93 9.11
N VAL A 184 0.22 -8.59 10.26
CA VAL A 184 -0.93 -9.26 10.88
C VAL A 184 -2.04 -8.26 11.17
N GLY A 185 -1.73 -7.15 11.87
CA GLY A 185 -2.74 -6.13 12.17
C GLY A 185 -3.35 -5.51 10.91
N PHE A 186 -2.55 -5.30 9.86
CA PHE A 186 -3.02 -4.76 8.60
C PHE A 186 -3.99 -5.73 7.90
N LEU A 187 -3.64 -7.02 7.77
CA LEU A 187 -4.50 -8.03 7.15
C LEU A 187 -5.81 -8.20 7.94
N THR A 188 -5.72 -8.24 9.26
CA THR A 188 -6.88 -8.31 10.13
C THR A 188 -7.83 -7.11 9.93
N ALA A 189 -7.28 -5.90 9.77
CA ALA A 189 -8.07 -4.71 9.48
C ALA A 189 -8.72 -4.77 8.07
N VAL A 190 -7.97 -5.20 7.04
CA VAL A 190 -8.51 -5.37 5.68
C VAL A 190 -9.69 -6.32 5.67
N ASP A 191 -9.58 -7.47 6.33
CA ASP A 191 -10.65 -8.45 6.40
C ASP A 191 -11.90 -7.87 7.10
N THR A 192 -11.68 -7.11 8.18
CA THR A 192 -12.75 -6.42 8.92
C THR A 192 -13.49 -5.41 8.04
N ILE A 193 -12.76 -4.65 7.22
CA ILE A 193 -13.33 -3.66 6.27
C ILE A 193 -14.01 -4.37 5.09
N GLY A 194 -13.51 -5.55 4.69
CA GLY A 194 -14.02 -6.37 3.58
C GLY A 194 -15.27 -7.19 3.89
N GLY A 195 -15.74 -7.22 5.14
CA GLY A 195 -16.97 -7.89 5.55
C GLY A 195 -16.79 -9.24 6.26
N ASP A 196 -15.56 -9.59 6.68
CA ASP A 196 -15.26 -10.85 7.38
C ASP A 196 -14.64 -10.57 8.78
N PRO A 197 -15.24 -11.02 9.89
CA PRO A 197 -14.84 -10.62 11.24
C PRO A 197 -13.59 -11.34 11.77
N PHE A 198 -12.48 -11.32 11.03
CA PHE A 198 -11.18 -11.80 11.51
C PHE A 198 -10.55 -10.90 12.59
N ALA A 199 -11.15 -9.72 12.86
CA ALA A 199 -10.72 -8.69 13.80
C ALA A 199 -10.28 -9.20 15.19
N GLN A 200 -10.81 -10.34 15.64
CA GLN A 200 -10.69 -10.83 17.01
C GLN A 200 -9.83 -12.11 17.14
N LEU A 201 -9.23 -12.60 16.06
CA LEU A 201 -8.54 -13.90 16.01
C LEU A 201 -7.04 -13.85 16.30
N LEU A 202 -6.55 -12.88 17.08
CA LEU A 202 -5.11 -12.74 17.31
C LEU A 202 -4.65 -13.15 18.73
N PRO A 203 -4.54 -14.46 19.05
CA PRO A 203 -3.58 -14.92 20.05
C PRO A 203 -2.20 -14.99 19.37
N VAL A 204 -1.61 -13.84 19.04
CA VAL A 204 -0.31 -13.78 18.35
C VAL A 204 0.81 -13.53 19.35
N GLN A 205 1.89 -14.30 19.22
CA GLN A 205 3.17 -14.08 19.91
C GLN A 205 3.94 -12.88 19.31
N CYS A 206 3.25 -11.82 18.90
CA CYS A 206 3.84 -10.61 18.34
C CYS A 206 3.63 -9.44 19.30
N PRO A 207 4.54 -8.46 19.33
CA PRO A 207 4.38 -7.27 20.15
C PRO A 207 3.05 -6.57 19.84
N PRO A 208 2.22 -6.24 20.85
CA PRO A 208 0.95 -5.54 20.64
C PRO A 208 1.09 -4.20 19.90
N GLU A 209 2.23 -3.52 20.04
CA GLU A 209 2.50 -2.27 19.34
C GLU A 209 2.64 -2.43 17.83
N ASP A 210 3.29 -3.50 17.37
CA ASP A 210 3.42 -3.78 15.94
C ASP A 210 2.07 -4.14 15.34
N VAL A 211 1.25 -4.93 16.05
CA VAL A 211 -0.12 -5.24 15.61
C VAL A 211 -0.97 -3.97 15.52
N ARG A 212 -0.89 -3.09 16.52
CA ARG A 212 -1.58 -1.78 16.50
C ARG A 212 -1.15 -0.93 15.32
N LEU A 213 0.15 -0.88 15.00
CA LEU A 213 0.65 -0.15 13.84
C LEU A 213 -0.04 -0.59 12.54
N GLY A 214 -0.18 -1.90 12.33
CA GLY A 214 -0.86 -2.47 11.16
C GLY A 214 -2.32 -2.03 11.04
N PHE A 215 -3.07 -2.14 12.14
CA PHE A 215 -4.47 -1.70 12.21
C PHE A 215 -4.60 -0.21 11.92
N THR A 216 -3.83 0.63 12.62
CA THR A 216 -3.85 2.08 12.46
C THR A 216 -3.54 2.47 11.02
N ALA A 217 -2.47 1.91 10.44
CA ALA A 217 -2.08 2.19 9.07
C ALA A 217 -3.17 1.83 8.06
N CYS A 218 -3.79 0.64 8.18
CA CYS A 218 -4.85 0.22 7.26
C CYS A 218 -6.09 1.11 7.36
N HIS A 219 -6.60 1.33 8.58
CA HIS A 219 -7.80 2.14 8.79
C HIS A 219 -7.61 3.58 8.32
N GLU A 220 -6.49 4.19 8.70
CA GLU A 220 -6.21 5.59 8.38
C GLU A 220 -6.05 5.79 6.86
N LEU A 221 -5.22 4.98 6.21
CA LEU A 221 -5.01 5.09 4.76
C LEU A 221 -6.29 4.79 3.98
N HIS A 222 -7.10 3.82 4.43
CA HIS A 222 -8.40 3.55 3.83
C HIS A 222 -9.36 4.74 3.97
N ALA A 223 -9.46 5.34 5.15
CA ALA A 223 -10.29 6.52 5.39
C ALA A 223 -9.88 7.70 4.49
N ARG A 224 -8.57 7.96 4.39
CA ARG A 224 -8.03 9.01 3.51
C ARG A 224 -8.29 8.74 2.03
N LEU A 225 -8.14 7.50 1.58
CA LEU A 225 -8.46 7.11 0.21
C LEU A 225 -9.95 7.34 -0.08
N THR A 226 -10.83 6.89 0.81
CA THR A 226 -12.27 7.08 0.69
C THR A 226 -12.64 8.56 0.63
N GLN A 227 -12.03 9.41 1.48
CA GLN A 227 -12.23 10.86 1.42
C GLN A 227 -11.75 11.45 0.09
N HIS A 228 -10.59 11.02 -0.42
CA HIS A 228 -10.04 11.48 -1.70
C HIS A 228 -10.96 11.13 -2.88
N VAL A 229 -11.51 9.91 -2.90
CA VAL A 229 -12.46 9.46 -3.93
C VAL A 229 -13.72 10.31 -3.88
N HIS A 230 -14.34 10.48 -2.70
CA HIS A 230 -15.54 11.31 -2.55
C HIS A 230 -15.32 12.76 -3.00
N ALA A 231 -14.22 13.37 -2.58
CA ALA A 231 -13.88 14.74 -2.98
C ALA A 231 -13.68 14.85 -4.51
N SER A 232 -13.10 13.82 -5.13
CA SER A 232 -12.91 13.78 -6.58
C SER A 232 -14.22 13.68 -7.35
N LEU A 233 -15.15 12.84 -6.88
CA LEU A 233 -16.49 12.72 -7.45
C LEU A 233 -17.27 14.03 -7.32
N GLN A 234 -17.23 14.68 -6.15
CA GLN A 234 -17.88 15.98 -5.92
C GLN A 234 -17.32 17.07 -6.84
N ALA A 235 -16.04 17.02 -7.18
CA ALA A 235 -15.40 17.93 -8.13
C ALA A 235 -15.68 17.59 -9.60
N GLY A 236 -16.54 16.60 -9.90
CA GLY A 236 -16.85 16.16 -11.26
C GLY A 236 -15.68 15.46 -11.97
N ARG A 237 -14.66 15.00 -11.23
CA ARG A 237 -13.52 14.28 -11.80
C ARG A 237 -13.91 12.82 -12.00
N THR A 238 -13.97 12.39 -13.25
CA THR A 238 -14.26 10.99 -13.62
C THR A 238 -13.04 10.07 -13.58
N SER A 239 -11.85 10.64 -13.44
CA SER A 239 -10.59 9.92 -13.23
C SER A 239 -9.91 10.42 -11.95
N LEU A 240 -9.29 9.53 -11.18
CA LEU A 240 -8.45 9.86 -10.01
C LEU A 240 -7.13 10.56 -10.39
N ARG A 241 -7.04 11.12 -11.61
CA ARG A 241 -5.90 11.90 -12.07
C ARG A 241 -5.62 13.02 -11.08
N CYS A 242 -4.49 12.89 -10.38
CA CYS A 242 -3.79 13.95 -9.68
C CYS A 242 -3.30 15.02 -10.68
N ARG A 243 -4.18 15.64 -11.47
CA ARG A 243 -3.83 16.94 -12.06
C ARG A 243 -3.95 17.97 -10.96
N ARG A 244 -2.81 18.60 -10.67
CA ARG A 244 -2.61 19.81 -9.87
C ARG A 244 -3.93 20.58 -9.68
N PRO A 245 -4.38 20.86 -8.45
CA PRO A 245 -5.22 22.05 -8.30
C PRO A 245 -4.41 23.24 -8.82
N PRO A 246 -5.02 24.21 -9.55
CA PRO A 246 -4.32 25.43 -9.89
C PRO A 246 -3.81 26.03 -8.57
N VAL A 247 -2.51 26.32 -8.52
CA VAL A 247 -1.89 27.01 -7.40
C VAL A 247 -2.48 28.42 -7.38
N SER A 248 -3.60 28.57 -6.69
CA SER A 248 -4.16 29.86 -6.30
C SER A 248 -3.61 30.20 -4.91
N SER A 249 -2.34 30.59 -4.88
CA SER A 249 -1.91 31.66 -3.98
C SER A 249 -0.69 32.34 -4.59
N ARG A 250 -0.90 33.60 -4.91
CA ARG A 250 0.12 34.56 -5.32
C ARG A 250 1.24 34.58 -4.27
N VAL A 251 2.48 34.43 -4.71
CA VAL A 251 3.60 35.13 -4.08
C VAL A 251 4.14 36.11 -5.12
N ASN A 252 3.65 37.33 -4.99
CA ASN A 252 4.14 38.58 -5.58
C ASN A 252 4.71 39.34 -4.37
N VAL A 253 5.82 40.07 -4.33
CA VAL A 253 6.92 40.44 -5.23
C VAL A 253 8.07 40.85 -4.29
N GLY A 254 9.32 40.71 -4.69
CA GLY A 254 10.41 41.52 -4.16
C GLY A 254 11.61 41.43 -5.09
N CYS A 255 11.96 42.58 -5.68
CA CYS A 255 12.99 42.79 -6.71
C CYS A 255 14.35 42.14 -6.44
#